data_AF-A0A4D6FDX6-F1
#
_entry.id   AF-A0A4D6FDX6-F1
#
_cell.length_a   1.000
_cell.length_b   1.000
_cell.length_c   1.000
_cell.angle_alpha   90.00
_cell.angle_beta   90.00
_cell.angle_gamma   90.00
#
_symmetry.space_group_name_H-M   'P 1'
#
loop_
_entity.id
_entity.type
_entity.pdbx_description
1 polymer ?
#
loop_
_entity_poly.entity_id
_entity_poly.type
_entity_poly.pdbx_seq_one_letter_code
_entity_poly.pdbx_strand_id
1 'polypeptide(L)'
;NGFIVLEIQGEGQFNDAEIRQWLSNRFWREPFTALLVSPNGNGVSSGEIGNVRQFFKIISDGSQQTIDHTIDNNGKRLRLALASDVETTASRAGAKVELKLNLANQAFKLTSGSQGTVALTAGVLWNASYTAD
;
A
#
# COMPACT_ATOMS: atom_id res chain seq x y z
N ASN A 1 -4.37 -6.06 -13.13
CA ASN A 1 -4.36 -5.12 -11.97
C ASN A 1 -2.93 -4.88 -11.54
N GLY A 2 -2.53 -3.62 -11.43
CA GLY A 2 -1.19 -3.23 -10.99
C GLY A 2 -1.05 -3.21 -9.46
N PHE A 3 0.18 -3.04 -9.00
CA PHE A 3 0.53 -2.96 -7.58
C PHE A 3 1.54 -1.85 -7.32
N ILE A 4 1.44 -1.23 -6.14
CA ILE A 4 2.62 -0.61 -5.52
C ILE A 4 3.35 -1.70 -4.75
N VAL A 5 4.65 -1.79 -4.93
CA VAL A 5 5.51 -2.81 -4.32
C VAL A 5 6.51 -2.15 -3.40
N LEU A 6 6.58 -2.63 -2.17
CA LEU A 6 7.66 -2.37 -1.24
C LEU A 6 8.42 -3.67 -1.00
N GLU A 7 9.75 -3.61 -1.08
CA GLU A 7 10.58 -4.79 -0.88
C GLU A 7 11.73 -4.49 0.08
N ILE A 8 11.81 -5.32 1.13
CA ILE A 8 12.87 -5.30 2.13
C ILE A 8 14.06 -6.10 1.59
N GLN A 9 15.21 -5.45 1.57
CA GLN A 9 16.50 -6.04 1.31
C GLN A 9 17.21 -6.36 2.64
N GLY A 10 18.04 -7.39 2.64
CA GLY A 10 18.75 -7.84 3.85
C GLY A 10 17.89 -8.70 4.79
N GLU A 11 18.22 -8.70 6.08
CA GLU A 11 17.73 -9.67 7.09
C GLU A 11 16.42 -9.24 7.77
N GLY A 12 15.53 -8.58 7.02
CA GLY A 12 14.23 -8.13 7.50
C GLY A 12 13.07 -8.80 6.78
N GLN A 13 11.92 -8.84 7.45
CA GLN A 13 10.63 -9.23 6.89
C GLN A 13 9.54 -8.26 7.37
N PHE A 14 8.47 -8.15 6.60
CA PHE A 14 7.25 -7.53 7.05
C PHE A 14 6.61 -8.37 8.16
N ASN A 15 6.01 -7.68 9.13
CA ASN A 15 5.14 -8.28 10.12
C ASN A 15 3.70 -8.21 9.62
N ASP A 16 3.12 -9.36 9.25
CA ASP A 16 1.80 -9.44 8.60
C ASP A 16 0.68 -8.80 9.43
N ALA A 17 0.63 -9.10 10.73
CA ALA A 17 -0.39 -8.57 11.62
C ALA A 17 -0.30 -7.04 11.74
N GLU A 18 0.91 -6.50 11.89
CA GLU A 18 1.14 -5.06 12.05
C GLU A 18 0.94 -4.30 10.72
N ILE A 19 1.34 -4.89 9.59
CA ILE A 19 1.04 -4.33 8.26
C ILE A 19 -0.47 -4.26 8.02
N ARG A 20 -1.20 -5.33 8.36
CA ARG A 20 -2.66 -5.32 8.26
C ARG A 20 -3.28 -4.24 9.12
N GLN A 21 -2.84 -4.09 10.37
CA GLN A 21 -3.35 -3.05 11.27
C GLN A 21 -3.03 -1.65 10.73
N TRP A 22 -1.79 -1.41 10.31
CA TRP A 22 -1.35 -0.14 9.74
C TRP A 22 -2.15 0.22 8.49
N LEU A 23 -2.37 -0.72 7.57
CA LEU A 23 -3.13 -0.51 6.33
C LEU A 23 -4.66 -0.55 6.51
N SER A 24 -5.15 -0.68 7.75
CA SER A 24 -6.58 -0.59 8.06
C SER A 24 -6.93 0.79 8.58
N ASN A 25 -8.15 1.24 8.29
CA ASN A 25 -8.72 2.36 9.01
C ASN A 25 -9.20 1.89 10.40
N ARG A 26 -9.37 2.82 11.34
CA ARG A 26 -9.69 2.49 12.73
C ARG A 26 -11.11 1.95 12.89
N PHE A 27 -12.07 2.47 12.12
CA PHE A 27 -13.47 2.05 12.18
C PHE A 27 -14.21 2.37 10.86
N TRP A 28 -15.43 1.86 10.70
CA TRP A 28 -16.27 2.10 9.54
C TRP A 28 -16.38 3.58 9.21
N ARG A 29 -16.05 3.93 7.95
CA ARG A 29 -16.02 5.29 7.41
C ARG A 29 -14.92 6.22 7.95
N GLU A 30 -14.11 5.80 8.91
CA GLU A 30 -12.95 6.61 9.30
C GLU A 30 -11.90 6.68 8.18
N PRO A 31 -11.19 7.81 8.03
CA PRO A 31 -10.11 7.92 7.06
C PRO A 31 -8.95 6.95 7.33
N PHE A 32 -8.27 6.55 6.27
CA PHE A 32 -6.96 5.89 6.38
C PHE A 32 -5.91 6.90 6.85
N THR A 33 -5.03 6.48 7.75
CA THR A 33 -3.91 7.29 8.22
C THR A 33 -2.60 6.86 7.58
N ALA A 34 -2.47 5.57 7.26
CA ALA A 34 -1.28 4.99 6.65
C ALA A 34 -1.08 5.35 5.17
N LEU A 35 -2.17 5.62 4.45
CA LEU A 35 -2.15 5.86 3.02
C LEU A 35 -3.05 7.04 2.68
N LEU A 36 -2.45 8.11 2.17
CA LEU A 36 -3.15 9.31 1.73
C LEU A 36 -3.00 9.44 0.22
N VAL A 37 -4.02 9.94 -0.45
CA VAL A 37 -3.99 10.15 -1.90
C VAL A 37 -4.48 11.54 -2.27
N SER A 38 -3.96 12.06 -3.37
CA SER A 38 -4.42 13.30 -3.99
C SER A 38 -4.77 13.00 -5.44
N PRO A 39 -6.06 12.83 -5.79
CA PRO A 39 -6.50 12.54 -7.16
C PRO A 39 -6.04 13.58 -8.18
N ASN A 40 -5.87 14.84 -7.75
CA ASN A 40 -5.67 15.98 -8.65
C ASN A 40 -4.31 16.67 -8.46
N GLY A 41 -3.43 16.18 -7.57
CA GLY A 41 -2.08 16.71 -7.31
C GLY A 41 -1.96 18.09 -6.66
N ASN A 42 -3.01 18.90 -6.77
CA ASN A 42 -3.10 20.30 -6.34
C ASN A 42 -3.77 20.45 -4.97
N GLY A 43 -4.27 19.37 -4.38
CA GLY A 43 -4.89 19.35 -3.05
C GLY A 43 -4.06 18.58 -2.03
N VAL A 44 -4.31 18.84 -0.75
CA VAL A 44 -3.76 18.08 0.39
C VAL A 44 -4.14 16.61 0.23
N SER A 45 -3.15 15.71 0.33
CA SER A 45 -3.41 14.28 0.28
C SER A 45 -4.35 13.88 1.41
N SER A 46 -5.35 13.06 1.08
CA SER A 46 -6.44 12.70 1.97
C SER A 46 -6.55 11.19 2.11
N GLY A 47 -6.82 10.74 3.32
CA GLY A 47 -7.12 9.34 3.64
C GLY A 47 -8.60 8.99 3.55
N GLU A 48 -9.44 9.94 3.11
CA GLU A 48 -10.87 9.70 2.94
C GLU A 48 -11.10 8.50 2.03
N ILE A 49 -11.96 7.58 2.46
CA ILE A 49 -12.18 6.30 1.77
C ILE A 49 -12.57 6.51 0.31
N GLY A 50 -13.41 7.51 0.02
CA GLY A 50 -13.83 7.82 -1.34
C GLY A 50 -12.68 8.22 -2.27
N ASN A 51 -11.64 8.85 -1.73
CA ASN A 51 -10.44 9.19 -2.48
C ASN A 51 -9.51 7.98 -2.58
N VAL A 52 -9.25 7.29 -1.47
CA VAL A 52 -8.35 6.13 -1.45
C VAL A 52 -8.86 4.99 -2.35
N ARG A 53 -10.18 4.80 -2.42
CA ARG A 53 -10.82 3.78 -3.29
C ARG A 53 -10.63 4.03 -4.79
N GLN A 54 -10.34 5.27 -5.20
CA GLN A 54 -10.00 5.57 -6.60
C GLN A 54 -8.63 5.03 -6.98
N PHE A 55 -7.74 4.83 -6.01
CA PHE A 55 -6.37 4.38 -6.24
C PHE A 55 -6.19 2.90 -5.91
N PHE A 56 -6.79 2.43 -4.81
CA PHE A 56 -6.54 1.11 -4.25
C PHE A 56 -7.80 0.28 -4.12
N LYS A 57 -7.63 -1.02 -4.26
CA LYS A 57 -8.66 -1.97 -3.86
C LYS A 57 -8.75 -1.99 -2.34
N ILE A 58 -9.98 -1.94 -1.82
CA ILE A 58 -10.27 -1.93 -0.38
C ILE A 58 -11.16 -3.13 -0.06
N ILE A 59 -10.75 -3.92 0.93
CA ILE A 59 -11.54 -5.01 1.52
C ILE A 59 -12.22 -4.47 2.78
N SER A 60 -13.43 -4.94 3.08
CA SER A 60 -14.08 -4.65 4.35
C SER A 60 -14.49 -5.94 5.05
N ASP A 61 -14.39 -5.94 6.37
CA ASP A 61 -14.91 -7.00 7.25
C ASP A 61 -16.24 -6.60 7.93
N GLY A 62 -16.84 -5.48 7.51
CA GLY A 62 -18.06 -4.90 8.09
C GLY A 62 -17.82 -3.96 9.26
N SER A 63 -16.63 -3.99 9.88
CA SER A 63 -16.24 -3.11 10.99
C SER A 63 -15.15 -2.10 10.59
N GLN A 64 -14.22 -2.54 9.75
CA GLN A 64 -13.08 -1.79 9.26
C GLN A 64 -12.92 -2.01 7.75
N GLN A 65 -12.06 -1.19 7.17
CA GLN A 65 -11.65 -1.25 5.80
C GLN A 65 -10.13 -1.33 5.76
N THR A 66 -9.62 -2.23 4.93
CA THR A 66 -8.20 -2.51 4.78
C THR A 66 -7.82 -2.35 3.32
N ILE A 67 -6.69 -1.70 3.04
CA ILE A 67 -6.09 -1.72 1.70
C ILE A 67 -5.75 -3.16 1.36
N ASP A 68 -6.27 -3.66 0.24
CA ASP A 68 -5.98 -5.02 -0.21
C ASP A 68 -4.48 -5.15 -0.46
N HIS A 69 -3.86 -6.08 0.24
CA HIS A 69 -2.42 -6.27 0.19
C HIS A 69 -2.05 -7.75 0.31
N THR A 70 -0.84 -8.05 -0.15
CA THR A 70 -0.24 -9.37 0.02
C THR A 70 1.20 -9.21 0.43
N ILE A 71 1.62 -9.98 1.43
CA ILE A 71 3.02 -10.18 1.76
C ILE A 71 3.46 -11.51 1.16
N ASP A 72 4.48 -11.48 0.31
CA ASP A 72 5.07 -12.65 -0.33
C ASP A 72 6.60 -12.57 -0.35
N ASN A 73 7.25 -13.39 -1.18
CA ASN A 73 8.70 -13.50 -1.27
C ASN A 73 9.34 -13.74 0.11
N ASN A 74 8.85 -14.76 0.83
CA ASN A 74 9.29 -15.09 2.19
C ASN A 74 9.21 -13.91 3.16
N GLY A 75 8.13 -13.13 3.10
CA GLY A 75 7.91 -11.99 3.98
C GLY A 75 8.64 -10.72 3.57
N LYS A 76 9.38 -10.71 2.46
CA LYS A 76 10.20 -9.56 2.05
C LYS A 76 9.49 -8.56 1.15
N ARG A 77 8.40 -8.96 0.50
CA ARG A 77 7.72 -8.11 -0.48
C ARG A 77 6.27 -7.87 -0.09
N LEU A 78 5.92 -6.61 0.07
CA LEU A 78 4.56 -6.12 0.31
C LEU A 78 4.02 -5.55 -1.00
N ARG A 79 2.87 -6.04 -1.44
CA ARG A 79 2.17 -5.58 -2.64
C ARG A 79 0.85 -4.96 -2.23
N LEU A 80 0.63 -3.69 -2.56
CA LEU A 80 -0.63 -2.98 -2.36
C LEU A 80 -1.39 -2.99 -3.69
N ALA A 81 -2.59 -3.57 -3.70
CA ALA A 81 -3.36 -3.75 -4.92
C ALA A 81 -4.02 -2.44 -5.37
N LEU A 82 -3.75 -2.05 -6.62
CA LEU A 82 -4.42 -0.90 -7.23
C LEU A 82 -5.88 -1.22 -7.57
N ALA A 83 -6.73 -0.19 -7.57
CA ALA A 83 -8.08 -0.29 -8.09
C ALA A 83 -8.05 -0.68 -9.59
N SER A 84 -9.03 -1.44 -10.05
CA SER A 84 -9.08 -1.92 -11.45
C SER A 84 -9.22 -0.78 -12.48
N ASP A 85 -9.79 0.34 -12.05
CA ASP A 85 -10.11 1.53 -12.85
C ASP A 85 -9.19 2.72 -12.52
N VAL A 86 -8.06 2.48 -11.84
CA VAL A 86 -7.11 3.53 -11.40
C VAL A 86 -6.65 4.45 -12.52
N GLU A 87 -6.51 3.94 -13.75
CA GLU A 87 -6.13 4.73 -14.94
C GLU A 87 -7.24 5.67 -15.45
N THR A 88 -8.46 5.57 -14.95
CA THR A 88 -9.57 6.44 -15.34
C THR A 88 -9.94 7.39 -14.22
N THR A 89 -9.77 6.96 -12.97
CA THR A 89 -10.16 7.68 -11.76
C THR A 89 -9.01 8.49 -11.17
N ALA A 90 -7.78 7.96 -11.21
CA ALA A 90 -6.58 8.56 -10.64
C ALA A 90 -5.54 9.05 -11.68
N SER A 91 -5.83 8.97 -12.98
CA SER A 91 -4.91 9.38 -14.06
C SER A 91 -4.85 10.88 -14.34
N ARG A 92 -5.40 11.70 -13.45
CA ARG A 92 -5.32 13.15 -13.60
C ARG A 92 -3.86 13.58 -13.38
N ALA A 93 -3.44 14.57 -14.17
CA ALA A 93 -2.10 15.13 -14.06
C ALA A 93 -1.79 15.51 -12.60
N GLY A 94 -0.68 14.99 -12.07
CA GLY A 94 -0.21 15.28 -10.73
C GLY A 94 -0.79 14.41 -9.62
N ALA A 95 -1.55 13.35 -9.91
CA ALA A 95 -2.01 12.42 -8.89
C ALA A 95 -0.87 11.92 -7.99
N LYS A 96 -1.11 11.89 -6.67
CA LYS A 96 -0.10 11.52 -5.66
C LYS A 96 -0.63 10.45 -4.73
N VAL A 97 0.29 9.59 -4.30
CA VAL A 97 0.09 8.64 -3.21
C VAL A 97 1.18 8.92 -2.17
N GLU A 98 0.77 9.06 -0.93
CA GLU A 98 1.65 9.19 0.22
C GLU A 98 1.48 7.99 1.14
N LEU A 99 2.53 7.19 1.25
CA LEU A 99 2.60 6.07 2.18
C LEU A 99 3.31 6.50 3.47
N LYS A 100 2.59 6.55 4.58
CA LYS A 100 3.08 7.06 5.87
C LYS A 100 3.81 5.98 6.66
N LEU A 101 5.01 5.62 6.18
CA LEU A 101 5.89 4.63 6.84
C LEU A 101 6.26 5.03 8.28
N ASN A 102 6.29 6.32 8.59
CA ASN A 102 6.52 6.82 9.94
C ASN A 102 5.41 6.47 10.94
N LEU A 103 4.25 6.02 10.46
CA LEU A 103 3.12 5.55 11.28
C LEU A 103 3.05 4.02 11.34
N ALA A 104 3.95 3.32 10.64
CA ALA A 104 3.98 1.86 10.57
C ALA A 104 4.68 1.28 11.82
N ASN A 105 3.95 1.17 12.93
CA ASN A 105 4.49 0.64 14.18
C ASN A 105 4.78 -0.85 14.05
N GLN A 106 6.01 -1.29 14.39
CA GLN A 106 6.42 -2.70 14.36
C GLN A 106 6.12 -3.45 13.03
N ALA A 107 5.99 -2.71 11.94
CA ALA A 107 5.71 -3.24 10.60
C ALA A 107 6.82 -4.13 10.03
N PHE A 108 7.99 -4.13 10.67
CA PHE A 108 9.19 -4.84 10.28
C PHE A 108 9.70 -5.69 11.44
N LYS A 109 10.14 -6.92 11.14
CA LYS A 109 10.84 -7.81 12.07
C LYS A 109 12.18 -8.23 11.48
N LEU A 110 13.21 -8.30 12.32
CA LEU A 110 14.51 -8.86 11.94
C LEU A 110 14.44 -10.40 12.01
N THR A 111 14.95 -11.07 10.99
CA THR A 111 15.01 -12.53 10.94
C THR A 111 16.32 -13.08 11.50
N SER A 112 17.39 -12.28 11.52
CA SER A 112 18.68 -12.62 12.11
C SER A 112 19.38 -11.39 12.68
N GLY A 113 20.28 -11.61 13.65
CA GLY A 113 20.77 -10.60 14.60
C GLY A 113 22.23 -10.16 14.44
N SER A 114 22.89 -10.42 13.32
CA SER A 114 24.18 -9.78 13.01
C SER A 114 23.95 -8.56 12.13
N GLN A 115 24.64 -7.46 12.38
CA GLN A 115 24.55 -6.19 11.62
C GLN A 115 24.49 -6.41 10.10
N GLY A 116 23.28 -6.52 9.57
CA GLY A 116 22.98 -6.51 8.16
C GLY A 116 22.26 -5.21 7.83
N THR A 117 22.63 -4.57 6.73
CA THR A 117 21.93 -3.37 6.26
C THR A 117 20.54 -3.76 5.80
N VAL A 118 19.53 -3.51 6.63
CA VAL A 118 18.13 -3.57 6.20
C VAL A 118 17.86 -2.32 5.36
N ALA A 119 17.44 -2.51 4.12
CA ALA A 119 17.05 -1.43 3.23
C ALA A 119 15.64 -1.67 2.69
N LEU A 120 14.90 -0.59 2.44
CA LEU A 120 13.58 -0.65 1.82
C LEU A 120 13.67 -0.08 0.40
N THR A 121 13.18 -0.84 -0.56
CA THR A 121 13.00 -0.40 -1.94
C THR A 121 11.51 -0.26 -2.24
N ALA A 122 11.13 0.75 -3.01
CA ALA A 122 9.75 1.00 -3.39
C ALA A 122 9.67 1.15 -4.91
N GLY A 123 8.63 0.57 -5.52
CA GLY A 123 8.40 0.62 -6.96
C GLY A 123 6.95 0.35 -7.32
N VAL A 124 6.64 0.43 -8.61
CA VAL A 124 5.33 0.10 -9.16
C VAL A 124 5.48 -1.04 -10.14
N LEU A 125 4.59 -2.02 -10.07
CA LEU A 125 4.53 -3.12 -11.02
C LEU A 125 3.20 -3.08 -11.75
N TRP A 126 3.26 -2.91 -13.06
CA TRP A 126 2.10 -3.03 -13.92
C TRP A 126 2.04 -4.43 -14.53
N ASN A 127 0.91 -5.11 -14.35
CA ASN A 127 0.68 -6.36 -15.07
C ASN A 127 0.19 -5.99 -16.47
N ALA A 128 1.11 -5.91 -17.44
CA ALA A 128 0.74 -5.70 -18.84
C ALA A 128 -0.11 -6.90 -19.30
N SER A 129 -1.39 -6.68 -19.56
CA SER A 129 -2.22 -7.67 -20.25
C SER A 129 -1.77 -7.74 -21.71
N TYR A 130 -0.96 -8.74 -22.03
CA TYR A 130 -0.67 -9.10 -23.41
C TYR A 130 -1.97 -9.63 -24.01
N THR A 131 -2.66 -8.79 -24.77
CA THR A 131 -3.60 -9.30 -25.78
C THR A 131 -2.75 -9.46 -27.03
N ALA A 132 -2.28 -10.69 -27.26
CA ALA A 132 -1.82 -11.02 -28.60
C ALA A 132 -3.08 -10.95 -29.49
N ASP A 133 -3.11 -9.97 -30.39
CA ASP A 133 -3.98 -9.99 -31.56
C ASP A 133 -3.52 -11.11 -32.50
#